data_AF-D6D456-F1
#
_entry.id   AF-D6D456-F1
#
_cell.length_a   1.000
_cell.length_b   1.000
_cell.length_c   1.000
_cell.angle_alpha   90.00
_cell.angle_beta   90.00
_cell.angle_gamma   90.00
#
_symmetry.space_group_name_H-M   'P 1'
#
loop_
_entity.id
_entity.type
_entity.pdbx_description
1 polymer ?
#
loop_
_entity_poly.entity_id
_entity_poly.type
_entity_poly.pdbx_seq_one_letter_code
_entity_poly.pdbx_strand_id
1 'polypeptide(L)' 'MEHSEFVVKCYNKQELAQMYFPDLTIRASVNKLRRWMRRCKPLMNEILSTDFHPKTKAFSVREVRLITYYLGKPGEL' A
#
# COMPACT_ATOMS: atom_id res chain seq x y z
N MET A 1 15.47 -11.52 10.09
CA MET A 1 14.61 -10.99 9.02
C MET A 1 14.99 -9.53 8.88
N GLU A 2 15.51 -9.12 7.73
CA GLU A 2 15.83 -7.71 7.49
C GLU A 2 14.54 -6.91 7.47
N HIS A 3 14.27 -6.14 8.52
CA HIS A 3 13.27 -5.09 8.49
C HIS A 3 13.82 -4.00 7.56
N SER A 4 13.55 -4.12 6.27
CA SER A 4 13.85 -3.04 5.32
C SER A 4 13.06 -1.81 5.75
N GLU A 5 13.77 -0.71 6.04
CA GLU A 5 13.13 0.57 6.33
C GLU A 5 12.22 0.98 5.16
N PHE A 6 11.05 1.52 5.49
CA PHE A 6 10.13 2.01 4.48
C PHE A 6 10.73 3.23 3.77
N VAL A 7 10.75 3.19 2.43
CA VAL A 7 11.17 4.30 1.58
C VAL A 7 10.15 4.55 0.49
N VAL A 8 9.97 5.79 0.08
CA VAL A 8 8.99 6.13 -0.96
C VAL A 8 9.54 5.74 -2.35
N LYS A 9 9.19 4.55 -2.82
CA LYS A 9 9.53 4.01 -4.15
C LYS A 9 8.37 3.19 -4.72
N CYS A 10 8.52 2.65 -5.93
CA CYS A 10 7.58 1.66 -6.44
C CYS A 10 7.68 0.37 -5.63
N TYR A 11 6.54 -0.19 -5.26
CA TYR A 11 6.48 -1.44 -4.51
C TYR A 11 5.55 -2.43 -5.19
N ASN A 12 5.94 -3.71 -5.20
CA ASN A 12 4.96 -4.74 -5.53
C ASN A 12 3.86 -4.75 -4.47
N LYS A 13 2.62 -5.07 -4.87
CA LYS A 13 1.46 -5.06 -3.93
C LYS A 13 1.70 -5.94 -2.70
N GLN A 14 2.38 -7.06 -2.89
CA GLN A 14 2.75 -8.00 -1.83
C GLN A 14 3.79 -7.40 -0.88
N GLU A 15 4.82 -6.77 -1.43
CA GLU A 15 5.93 -6.17 -0.69
C GLU A 15 5.41 -5.07 0.25
N LEU A 16 4.68 -4.08 -0.29
CA LEU A 16 4.11 -3.01 0.53
C LEU A 16 3.14 -3.56 1.58
N ALA A 17 2.29 -4.52 1.22
CA ALA A 17 1.34 -5.10 2.16
C ALA A 17 2.01 -5.87 3.29
N GLN A 18 3.12 -6.55 3.02
CA GLN A 18 3.92 -7.24 4.04
C GLN A 18 4.64 -6.25 4.96
N MET A 19 5.06 -5.08 4.47
CA MET A 19 5.59 -4.03 5.35
C MET A 19 4.53 -3.54 6.36
N TYR A 20 3.26 -3.43 5.94
CA TYR A 20 2.17 -3.03 6.84
C TYR A 20 1.73 -4.15 7.79
N PHE A 21 1.75 -5.40 7.34
CA PHE A 21 1.20 -6.54 8.08
C PHE A 21 2.15 -7.74 8.01
N PRO A 22 3.32 -7.67 8.67
CA PRO A 22 4.34 -8.71 8.58
C PRO A 22 3.88 -10.05 9.17
N ASP A 23 2.96 -10.04 10.14
CA ASP A 23 2.45 -11.26 10.78
C ASP A 23 1.39 -12.00 9.95
N LEU A 24 0.92 -11.41 8.86
CA LEU A 24 -0.09 -12.01 8.00
C LEU A 24 0.55 -12.74 6.83
N THR A 25 -0.10 -13.79 6.34
CA THR A 25 0.29 -14.39 5.05
C THR A 25 0.22 -13.35 3.93
N ILE A 26 1.05 -13.49 2.89
CA ILE A 26 1.09 -12.56 1.74
C ILE A 26 -0.30 -12.27 1.16
N ARG A 27 -1.14 -13.32 1.03
CA ARG A 27 -2.51 -13.16 0.52
C ARG A 27 -3.39 -12.37 1.48
N ALA A 28 -3.29 -12.65 2.78
CA ALA A 28 -4.06 -11.96 3.80
C ALA A 28 -3.62 -10.49 3.93
N SER A 29 -2.31 -10.21 3.90
CA SER A 29 -1.77 -8.85 3.98
C SER A 29 -2.27 -7.98 2.81
N VAL A 30 -2.19 -8.49 1.57
CA VAL A 30 -2.69 -7.78 0.39
C VAL A 30 -4.20 -7.53 0.47
N ASN A 31 -4.98 -8.54 0.89
CA ASN A 31 -6.42 -8.38 1.04
C ASN A 31 -6.78 -7.37 2.13
N LYS A 32 -6.05 -7.36 3.25
CA LYS A 32 -6.22 -6.40 4.33
C LYS A 32 -5.89 -4.98 3.87
N LEU A 33 -4.74 -4.77 3.22
CA LEU A 33 -4.35 -3.47 2.67
C LEU A 33 -5.40 -2.94 1.68
N ARG A 34 -5.86 -3.78 0.74
CA ARG A 34 -6.91 -3.40 -0.21
C ARG A 34 -8.23 -3.02 0.48
N ARG A 35 -8.63 -3.73 1.54
CA ARG A 35 -9.82 -3.37 2.32
C ARG A 35 -9.63 -2.05 3.06
N TRP A 36 -8.43 -1.82 3.60
CA TRP A 36 -8.09 -0.59 4.32
C TRP A 36 -8.11 0.63 3.40
N MET A 37 -7.49 0.52 2.23
CA MET A 37 -7.56 1.53 1.18
C MET A 37 -9.01 1.84 0.81
N ARG A 38 -9.85 0.82 0.54
CA ARG A 38 -11.27 1.02 0.18
C ARG A 38 -12.10 1.67 1.28
N ARG A 39 -11.73 1.52 2.56
CA ARG A 39 -12.40 2.20 3.68
C ARG A 39 -12.06 3.68 3.73
N CYS A 40 -10.89 4.09 3.21
CA CYS A 40 -10.48 5.49 3.08
C CYS A 40 -10.93 6.06 1.73
N LYS A 41 -12.17 6.59 1.68
CA LYS A 41 -12.73 7.18 0.44
C LYS A 41 -11.87 8.30 -0.16
N PRO A 42 -11.28 9.24 0.62
CA PRO A 42 -10.41 10.29 0.07
C PRO A 42 -9.18 9.71 -0.66
N LEU A 43 -8.50 8.73 -0.04
CA LEU A 43 -7.39 8.01 -0.67
C LEU A 43 -7.80 7.37 -1.99
N MET A 44 -8.94 6.67 -2.01
CA MET A 44 -9.41 6.01 -3.23
C MET A 44 -9.77 7.01 -4.32
N ASN A 45 -10.37 8.15 -3.98
CA ASN A 45 -10.69 9.19 -4.94
C ASN A 45 -9.43 9.77 -5.57
N GLU A 46 -8.38 10.04 -4.78
CA GLU A 46 -7.11 10.54 -5.31
C GLU A 46 -6.42 9.51 -6.19
N ILE A 47 -6.37 8.24 -5.77
CA ILE A 47 -5.83 7.16 -6.58
C ILE A 47 -6.60 7.05 -7.91
N LEU A 48 -7.93 7.09 -7.89
CA LEU A 48 -8.75 6.98 -9.10
C LEU A 48 -8.74 8.23 -9.98
N SER A 49 -8.43 9.41 -9.43
CA SER A 49 -8.28 10.65 -10.19
C SER A 49 -7.01 10.68 -11.05
N THR A 50 -6.02 9.89 -10.66
CA THR A 50 -4.87 9.56 -11.52
C THR A 50 -5.25 8.50 -12.54
N ASP A 51 -4.48 8.37 -13.63
CA ASP A 51 -4.52 7.25 -14.57
C ASP A 51 -4.13 5.92 -13.89
N PHE A 52 -4.86 5.54 -12.85
CA PHE A 52 -4.70 4.34 -12.08
C PHE A 52 -5.14 3.18 -12.95
N HIS A 53 -4.17 2.32 -13.27
CA HIS A 53 -4.41 1.09 -13.99
C HIS A 53 -4.57 -0.04 -12.96
N PRO A 54 -5.79 -0.39 -12.49
CA PRO A 54 -6.00 -1.36 -11.41
C PRO A 54 -5.36 -2.75 -11.65
N LYS A 55 -5.03 -3.06 -12.91
CA LYS A 55 -4.38 -4.29 -13.37
C LYS A 55 -2.86 -4.33 -13.16
N THR A 56 -2.22 -3.24 -12.73
CA THR A 56 -0.77 -3.24 -12.45
C THR A 56 -0.43 -4.15 -11.27
N LYS A 57 0.72 -4.82 -11.32
CA LYS A 57 1.19 -5.69 -10.23
C LYS A 57 1.84 -4.91 -9.06
N ALA A 58 2.18 -3.65 -9.30
CA ALA A 58 2.88 -2.77 -8.37
C ALA A 58 2.12 -1.47 -8.14
N PHE A 59 2.42 -0.83 -7.02
CA PHE A 59 2.05 0.55 -6.74
C PHE A 59 3.13 1.49 -7.28
N SER A 60 2.71 2.57 -7.93
CA SER A 60 3.62 3.65 -8.35
C SER A 60 4.13 4.45 -7.16
N VAL A 61 5.22 5.20 -7.33
CA VAL A 61 5.75 6.10 -6.28
C VAL A 61 4.67 7.03 -5.74
N ARG A 62 3.81 7.56 -6.63
CA ARG A 62 2.71 8.45 -6.25
C ARG A 62 1.65 7.73 -5.42
N GLU A 63 1.24 6.53 -5.85
CA GLU A 63 0.29 5.72 -5.06
C GLU A 63 0.85 5.37 -3.69
N VAL A 64 2.14 5.03 -3.60
CA VAL A 64 2.80 4.74 -2.33
C VAL A 64 2.78 5.96 -1.41
N ARG A 65 3.05 7.17 -1.93
CA ARG A 65 2.91 8.43 -1.17
C ARG A 65 1.50 8.64 -0.65
N LEU A 66 0.49 8.43 -1.49
CA LEU A 66 -0.91 8.59 -1.07
C LEU A 66 -1.28 7.57 -0.01
N ILE A 67 -0.91 6.30 -0.21
CA ILE A 67 -1.19 5.22 0.73
C ILE A 67 -0.56 5.54 2.09
N THR A 68 0.71 5.94 2.15
CA THR A 68 1.35 6.24 3.43
C THR A 68 0.90 7.55 4.06
N TYR A 69 0.52 8.55 3.26
CA TYR A 69 -0.07 9.78 3.76
C TYR A 69 -1.40 9.52 4.49
N TYR A 70 -2.27 8.70 3.89
CA TYR A 70 -3.61 8.43 4.43
C TYR A 70 -3.66 7.29 5.46
N LEU A 71 -2.80 6.27 5.33
CA LEU A 71 -2.82 5.09 6.19
C LEU A 71 -1.67 5.05 7.21
N GLY A 72 -0.74 6.02 7.18
CA GLY A 72 0.48 6.02 7.99
C GLY A 72 1.62 5.25 7.33
N LYS A 73 2.87 5.41 7.81
CA LYS A 73 3.99 4.67 7.25
C LYS A 73 4.01 3.23 7.78
N PRO A 74 4.36 2.24 6.95
CA PRO A 74 4.63 0.88 7.43
C PRO A 74 5.67 0.88 8.56
N GLY A 75 5.39 0.17 9.65
CA GLY A 75 6.26 0.08 10.83
C GLY A 75 6.10 1.21 11.86
N GLU A 76 5.33 2.26 11.56
CA GLU A 76 4.96 3.33 12.51
C GLU A 76 3.53 3.16 13.08
N LEU A 77 2.88 2.01 12.79
CA LEU A 77 1.48 1.69 13.10
C LEU A 77 1.31 0.66 14.21
#